data_AF-A0A850SE00-F1
#
_entry.id   AF-A0A850SE00-F1
#
_cell.length_a   1.000
_cell.length_b   1.000
_cell.length_c   1.000
_cell.angle_alpha   90.00
_cell.angle_beta   90.00
_cell.angle_gamma   90.00
#
_symmetry.space_group_name_H-M   'P 1'
#
loop_
_entity.id
_entity.type
_entity.pdbx_description
1 polymer ?
#
loop_
_entity_poly.entity_id
_entity_poly.type
_entity_poly.pdbx_seq_one_letter_code
_entity_poly.pdbx_strand_id
1 'polypeptide(L)'
;MEPAHLPRDTRSEKQYGRWSGRFTWAAIIQGAAVAILTALLAAFTAGTIYPFKMVEMMLATPAIGFSEVTALAGLGLYLVVGVIGTGLSAQFYHHFESRAGRPYRGVVTNALAWSHLVLMNVGVAAASLLMIYAGFIGDFAVTPVELGGYGMTIEQVSQQILNPLVVPVAAMLLVTVAGAIAGGTGFVVNYFKR
;
A
#
# COMPACT_ATOMS: atom_id res chain seq x y z
N MET A 1 46.53 -31.26 31.95
CA MET A 1 45.16 -31.56 31.49
C MET A 1 44.57 -30.25 31.01
N GLU A 2 44.59 -30.04 29.70
CA GLU A 2 44.03 -28.85 29.07
C GLU A 2 42.58 -29.16 28.68
N PRO A 3 41.59 -28.33 29.04
CA PRO A 3 40.21 -28.59 28.63
C PRO A 3 40.08 -28.35 27.13
N ALA A 4 39.62 -29.37 26.41
CA ALA A 4 39.27 -29.26 25.00
C ALA A 4 38.24 -28.14 24.80
N HIS A 5 38.68 -27.04 24.18
CA HIS A 5 37.81 -25.95 23.80
C HIS A 5 36.94 -26.46 22.63
N LEU A 6 35.71 -26.85 22.94
CA LEU A 6 34.71 -27.24 21.93
C LEU A 6 34.60 -26.12 20.87
N PRO A 7 34.54 -26.46 19.57
CA PRO A 7 34.31 -25.46 18.54
C PRO A 7 32.96 -24.78 18.83
N ARG A 8 32.97 -23.44 18.94
CA ARG A 8 31.72 -22.66 18.93
C ARG A 8 31.00 -23.02 17.65
N ASP A 9 29.85 -23.66 17.77
CA ASP A 9 28.90 -23.75 16.67
C ASP A 9 28.47 -22.32 16.31
N THR A 10 29.06 -21.79 15.23
CA THR A 10 28.73 -20.47 14.70
C THR A 10 27.46 -20.49 13.83
N ARG A 11 26.76 -21.62 13.71
CA ARG A 11 25.50 -21.71 12.95
C ARG A 11 24.27 -21.58 13.84
N SER A 12 24.15 -20.46 14.53
CA SER A 12 22.82 -19.96 14.91
C SER A 12 22.59 -18.49 14.57
N GLU A 13 23.35 -17.94 13.61
CA GLU A 13 22.86 -16.77 12.90
C GLU A 13 21.58 -17.17 12.18
N LYS A 14 20.42 -16.79 12.74
CA LYS A 14 19.12 -16.87 12.08
C LYS A 14 19.31 -16.29 10.68
N GLN A 15 19.40 -17.16 9.68
CA GLN A 15 19.63 -16.75 8.31
C GLN A 15 18.36 -16.03 7.85
N TYR A 16 18.37 -14.70 7.98
CA TYR A 16 17.28 -13.84 7.51
C TYR A 16 17.15 -14.06 6.01
N GLY A 17 15.99 -14.58 5.60
CA GLY A 17 15.68 -14.81 4.20
C GLY A 17 15.85 -13.53 3.40
N ARG A 18 16.55 -13.60 2.26
CA ARG A 18 16.87 -12.43 1.45
C ARG A 18 15.60 -11.72 0.97
N TRP A 19 14.57 -12.49 0.62
CA TRP A 19 13.29 -11.95 0.18
C TRP A 19 12.41 -11.53 1.33
N SER A 20 12.39 -12.30 2.42
CA SER A 20 11.73 -11.89 3.65
C SER A 20 12.19 -10.50 4.09
N GLY A 21 13.50 -10.26 4.17
CA GLY A 21 14.06 -8.96 4.56
C GLY A 21 13.63 -7.81 3.65
N ARG A 22 13.59 -8.04 2.32
CA ARG A 22 13.15 -7.03 1.35
C ARG A 22 11.67 -6.65 1.52
N PHE A 23 10.80 -7.65 1.69
CA PHE A 23 9.38 -7.39 1.94
C PHE A 23 9.14 -6.76 3.32
N THR A 24 9.91 -7.13 4.34
CA THR A 24 9.87 -6.47 5.65
C THR A 24 10.21 -4.98 5.51
N TRP A 25 11.28 -4.64 4.80
CA TRP A 25 11.65 -3.24 4.56
C TRP A 25 10.58 -2.48 3.76
N ALA A 26 10.02 -3.10 2.72
CA ALA A 26 8.91 -2.50 1.98
C ALA A 26 7.71 -2.23 2.88
N ALA A 27 7.31 -3.18 3.73
CA ALA A 27 6.22 -3.00 4.68
C ALA A 27 6.49 -1.89 5.71
N ILE A 28 7.74 -1.77 6.20
CA ILE A 28 8.14 -0.68 7.11
C ILE A 28 8.01 0.67 6.42
N ILE A 29 8.52 0.80 5.19
CA ILE A 29 8.48 2.05 4.42
C ILE A 29 7.02 2.43 4.11
N GLN A 30 6.21 1.49 3.65
CA GLN A 30 4.80 1.75 3.38
C GLN A 30 4.03 2.07 4.67
N GLY A 31 4.32 1.38 5.76
CA GLY A 31 3.74 1.67 7.08
C GLY A 31 4.06 3.07 7.56
N ALA A 32 5.31 3.52 7.41
CA ALA A 32 5.71 4.88 7.72
C ALA A 32 4.97 5.91 6.84
N ALA A 33 4.83 5.65 5.54
CA ALA A 33 4.08 6.53 4.64
C ALA A 33 2.61 6.65 5.05
N VAL A 34 1.92 5.52 5.31
CA VAL A 34 0.53 5.51 5.76
C VAL A 34 0.38 6.19 7.13
N ALA A 35 1.33 6.00 8.05
CA ALA A 35 1.31 6.67 9.35
C ALA A 35 1.42 8.20 9.20
N ILE A 36 2.31 8.68 8.33
CA ILE A 36 2.43 10.12 8.03
C ILE A 36 1.13 10.65 7.40
N LEU A 37 0.58 9.97 6.39
CA LEU A 37 -0.68 10.37 5.75
C LEU A 37 -1.83 10.42 6.76
N THR A 38 -1.90 9.44 7.66
CA THR A 38 -2.92 9.38 8.72
C THR A 38 -2.72 10.50 9.73
N ALA A 39 -1.48 10.80 10.12
CA ALA A 39 -1.16 11.89 11.04
C ALA A 39 -1.51 13.27 10.42
N LEU A 40 -1.23 13.46 9.13
CA LEU A 40 -1.62 14.67 8.39
C LEU A 40 -3.15 14.82 8.33
N LEU A 41 -3.87 13.73 8.02
CA LEU A 41 -5.34 13.72 8.02
C LEU A 41 -5.88 14.05 9.42
N ALA A 42 -5.32 13.44 10.47
CA ALA A 42 -5.73 13.69 11.85
C ALA A 42 -5.46 15.15 12.27
N ALA A 43 -4.29 15.69 11.92
CA ALA A 43 -3.94 17.09 12.19
C ALA A 43 -4.87 18.06 11.45
N PHE A 44 -5.18 17.79 10.17
CA PHE A 44 -6.16 18.57 9.40
C PHE A 44 -7.55 18.50 10.05
N THR A 45 -7.96 17.30 10.49
CA THR A 45 -9.28 17.07 11.10
C THR A 45 -9.41 17.77 12.44
N ALA A 46 -8.40 17.68 13.30
CA ALA A 46 -8.42 18.27 14.64
C ALA A 46 -8.13 19.78 14.63
N GLY A 47 -7.34 20.25 13.65
CA GLY A 47 -6.86 21.63 13.58
C GLY A 47 -7.75 22.58 12.79
N THR A 48 -8.82 22.09 12.16
CA THR A 48 -9.71 22.92 11.32
C THR A 48 -11.18 22.69 11.66
N ILE A 49 -12.03 23.69 11.39
CA ILE A 49 -13.49 23.54 11.47
C ILE A 49 -14.07 22.80 10.24
N TYR A 50 -13.21 22.49 9.27
CA TYR A 50 -13.59 21.94 7.98
C TYR A 50 -14.37 20.62 8.09
N PRO A 51 -13.99 19.64 8.94
CA PRO A 51 -14.76 18.40 9.09
C PRO A 51 -16.21 18.61 9.53
N PHE A 52 -16.47 19.58 10.41
CA PHE A 52 -17.84 19.89 10.85
C PHE A 52 -18.67 20.47 9.71
N LYS A 53 -18.10 21.43 8.97
CA LYS A 53 -18.73 22.00 7.78
C LYS A 53 -18.93 20.94 6.68
N MET A 54 -18.01 19.98 6.58
CA MET A 54 -18.12 18.87 5.66
C MET A 54 -19.29 17.94 5.98
N VAL A 55 -19.50 17.62 7.26
CA VAL A 55 -20.70 16.85 7.66
C VAL A 55 -21.98 17.59 7.26
N GLU A 56 -22.04 18.90 7.46
CA GLU A 56 -23.18 19.72 7.01
C GLU A 56 -23.36 19.69 5.49
N MET A 57 -22.27 19.84 4.72
CA MET A 57 -22.29 19.79 3.25
C MET A 57 -22.66 18.42 2.70
N MET A 58 -22.19 17.33 3.31
CA MET A 58 -22.57 15.97 2.92
C MET A 58 -24.06 15.70 3.15
N LEU A 59 -24.63 16.21 4.25
CA LEU A 59 -26.05 16.07 4.54
C LEU A 59 -26.91 16.92 3.59
N ALA A 60 -26.42 18.09 3.20
CA ALA A 60 -27.10 18.96 2.24
C ALA A 60 -26.97 18.45 0.79
N THR A 61 -25.82 17.87 0.43
CA THR A 61 -25.47 17.42 -0.92
C THR A 61 -24.73 16.07 -0.86
N PRO A 62 -25.46 14.94 -0.90
CA PRO A 62 -24.88 13.59 -0.71
C PRO A 62 -23.78 13.23 -1.70
N ALA A 63 -23.75 13.85 -2.88
CA ALA A 63 -22.72 13.61 -3.91
C ALA A 63 -21.32 14.09 -3.49
N ILE A 64 -21.21 15.07 -2.58
CA ILE A 64 -19.92 15.52 -2.04
C ILE A 64 -19.28 14.37 -1.26
N GLY A 65 -20.07 13.66 -0.44
CA GLY A 65 -19.67 12.51 0.37
C GLY A 65 -18.96 11.36 -0.37
N PHE A 66 -19.08 11.27 -1.69
CA PHE A 66 -18.44 10.24 -2.50
C PHE A 66 -16.92 10.46 -2.64
N SER A 67 -16.45 11.71 -2.62
CA SER A 67 -15.02 12.04 -2.71
C SER A 67 -14.26 11.58 -1.47
N GLU A 68 -14.81 11.78 -0.28
CA GLU A 68 -14.18 11.41 0.99
C GLU A 68 -14.21 9.90 1.19
N VAL A 69 -15.29 9.24 0.76
CA VAL A 69 -15.34 7.77 0.70
C VAL A 69 -14.22 7.25 -0.21
N THR A 70 -13.94 7.93 -1.33
CA THR A 70 -12.84 7.57 -2.24
C THR A 70 -11.47 7.75 -1.57
N ALA A 71 -11.23 8.87 -0.88
CA ALA A 71 -9.98 9.09 -0.17
C ALA A 71 -9.78 8.09 0.99
N LEU A 72 -10.82 7.82 1.77
CA LEU A 72 -10.79 6.86 2.86
C LEU A 72 -10.59 5.43 2.33
N ALA A 73 -11.24 5.07 1.23
CA ALA A 73 -11.02 3.79 0.54
C ALA A 73 -9.57 3.67 0.05
N GLY A 74 -8.98 4.76 -0.46
CA GLY A 74 -7.57 4.82 -0.83
C GLY A 74 -6.64 4.57 0.37
N LEU A 75 -6.87 5.25 1.49
CA LEU A 75 -6.10 5.06 2.72
C LEU A 75 -6.23 3.63 3.26
N GLY A 76 -7.46 3.10 3.27
CA GLY A 76 -7.74 1.73 3.68
C GLY A 76 -7.07 0.69 2.79
N LEU A 77 -7.13 0.87 1.46
CA LEU A 77 -6.43 0.03 0.50
C LEU A 77 -4.92 0.04 0.74
N TYR A 78 -4.34 1.22 0.98
CA TYR A 78 -2.91 1.34 1.24
C TYR A 78 -2.51 0.61 2.53
N LEU A 79 -3.28 0.79 3.60
CA LEU A 79 -3.02 0.13 4.88
C LEU A 79 -3.13 -1.39 4.75
N VAL A 80 -4.23 -1.89 4.18
CA VAL A 80 -4.53 -3.31 4.13
C VAL A 80 -3.64 -4.04 3.12
N VAL A 81 -3.61 -3.58 1.87
CA VAL A 81 -2.88 -4.29 0.82
C VAL A 81 -1.40 -3.88 0.82
N GLY A 82 -1.13 -2.59 0.97
CA GLY A 82 0.23 -2.07 0.95
C GLY A 82 1.04 -2.41 2.20
N VAL A 83 0.52 -2.14 3.39
CA VAL A 83 1.27 -2.39 4.64
C VAL A 83 1.10 -3.83 5.11
N ILE A 84 -0.14 -4.22 5.41
CA ILE A 84 -0.43 -5.54 6.00
C ILE A 84 -0.14 -6.66 4.99
N GLY A 85 -0.58 -6.52 3.75
CA GLY A 85 -0.34 -7.51 2.68
C GLY A 85 1.14 -7.72 2.39
N THR A 86 1.94 -6.65 2.35
CA THR A 86 3.40 -6.73 2.17
C THR A 86 4.08 -7.35 3.39
N GLY A 87 3.65 -7.00 4.61
CA GLY A 87 4.14 -7.60 5.84
C GLY A 87 3.85 -9.10 5.93
N LEU A 88 2.64 -9.52 5.54
CA LEU A 88 2.27 -10.93 5.44
C LEU A 88 3.09 -11.66 4.39
N SER A 89 3.33 -11.03 3.23
CA SER A 89 4.21 -11.58 2.20
C SER A 89 5.63 -11.82 2.72
N ALA A 90 6.16 -10.92 3.56
CA ALA A 90 7.45 -11.12 4.23
C ALA A 90 7.48 -12.41 5.08
N GLN A 91 6.38 -12.75 5.73
CA GLN A 91 6.24 -13.99 6.51
C GLN A 91 6.18 -15.23 5.63
N PHE A 92 5.51 -15.15 4.48
CA PHE A 92 5.53 -16.26 3.51
C PHE A 92 6.94 -16.51 2.97
N TYR A 93 7.67 -15.46 2.59
CA TYR A 93 9.06 -15.62 2.18
C TYR A 93 9.94 -16.16 3.31
N HIS A 94 9.75 -15.68 4.55
CA HIS A 94 10.48 -16.20 5.71
C HIS A 94 10.21 -17.69 5.94
N HIS A 95 8.95 -18.12 5.80
CA HIS A 95 8.58 -19.52 5.89
C HIS A 95 9.35 -20.35 4.88
N PHE A 96 9.35 -19.96 3.60
CA PHE A 96 10.07 -20.71 2.57
C PHE A 96 11.59 -20.68 2.73
N GLU A 97 12.18 -19.50 2.96
CA GLU A 97 13.64 -19.31 2.98
C GLU A 97 14.29 -19.86 4.26
N SER A 98 13.66 -19.66 5.42
CA SER A 98 14.28 -19.95 6.72
C SER A 98 13.72 -21.20 7.40
N ARG A 99 12.42 -21.52 7.22
CA ARG A 99 11.80 -22.69 7.87
C ARG A 99 11.73 -23.93 6.98
N ALA A 100 11.29 -23.77 5.75
CA ALA A 100 11.12 -24.89 4.82
C ALA A 100 12.42 -25.28 4.10
N GLY A 101 13.49 -24.50 4.23
CA GLY A 101 14.76 -24.76 3.56
C GLY A 101 14.69 -24.65 2.03
N ARG A 102 13.71 -23.91 1.50
CA ARG A 102 13.45 -23.74 0.06
C ARG A 102 13.67 -22.29 -0.36
N PRO A 103 14.94 -21.82 -0.41
CA PRO A 103 15.23 -20.45 -0.77
C PRO A 103 14.98 -20.20 -2.27
N TYR A 104 14.54 -18.98 -2.60
CA TYR A 104 14.25 -18.53 -3.95
C TYR A 104 15.54 -18.25 -4.74
N ARG A 105 16.29 -19.30 -5.07
CA ARG A 105 17.59 -19.24 -5.77
C ARG A 105 17.49 -19.39 -7.29
N GLY A 106 16.37 -19.90 -7.82
CA GLY A 106 16.19 -20.09 -9.26
C GLY A 106 15.83 -18.78 -9.98
N VAL A 107 16.23 -18.66 -11.25
CA VAL A 107 15.95 -17.47 -12.09
C VAL A 107 14.45 -17.15 -12.11
N VAL A 108 13.60 -18.16 -12.38
CA VAL A 108 12.14 -18.00 -12.42
C VAL A 108 11.56 -17.57 -11.08
N THR A 109 11.90 -18.27 -9.99
CA THR A 109 11.42 -17.91 -8.64
C THR A 109 11.88 -16.51 -8.23
N ASN A 110 13.11 -16.13 -8.58
CA ASN A 110 13.69 -14.82 -8.27
C ASN A 110 13.00 -13.70 -9.07
N ALA A 111 12.68 -13.94 -10.34
CA ALA A 111 11.91 -13.01 -11.16
C ALA A 111 10.50 -12.81 -10.60
N LEU A 112 9.79 -13.89 -10.27
CA LEU A 112 8.46 -13.84 -9.67
C LEU A 112 8.46 -13.06 -8.35
N ALA A 113 9.49 -13.25 -7.52
CA ALA A 113 9.61 -12.52 -6.25
C ALA A 113 9.89 -11.02 -6.45
N TRP A 114 10.69 -10.65 -7.46
CA TRP A 114 10.88 -9.25 -7.84
C TRP A 114 9.59 -8.63 -8.40
N SER A 115 8.90 -9.33 -9.30
CA SER A 115 7.62 -8.88 -9.85
C SER A 115 6.58 -8.69 -8.75
N HIS A 116 6.50 -9.62 -7.79
CA HIS A 116 5.64 -9.48 -6.63
C HIS A 116 6.00 -8.25 -5.81
N LEU A 117 7.28 -8.09 -5.47
CA LEU A 117 7.73 -6.97 -4.67
C LEU A 117 7.42 -5.64 -5.36
N VAL A 118 7.83 -5.46 -6.61
CA VAL A 118 7.72 -4.16 -7.28
C VAL A 118 6.29 -3.87 -7.70
N LEU A 119 5.64 -4.77 -8.44
CA LEU A 119 4.34 -4.48 -9.04
C LEU A 119 3.25 -4.34 -7.98
N MET A 120 3.23 -5.22 -6.96
CA MET A 120 2.22 -5.11 -5.90
C MET A 120 2.40 -3.82 -5.11
N ASN A 121 3.64 -3.50 -4.69
CA ASN A 121 3.90 -2.36 -3.82
C ASN A 121 3.76 -1.03 -4.56
N VAL A 122 4.29 -0.90 -5.78
CA VAL A 122 4.13 0.32 -6.59
C VAL A 122 2.69 0.49 -7.06
N GLY A 123 2.06 -0.59 -7.51
CA GLY A 123 0.65 -0.66 -7.87
C GLY A 123 -0.25 -0.09 -6.77
N VAL A 124 -0.17 -0.68 -5.58
CA VAL A 124 -1.08 -0.33 -4.48
C VAL A 124 -0.79 1.06 -3.94
N ALA A 125 0.48 1.45 -3.82
CA ALA A 125 0.85 2.78 -3.35
C ALA A 125 0.32 3.86 -4.31
N ALA A 126 0.54 3.70 -5.61
CA ALA A 126 0.08 4.69 -6.58
C ALA A 126 -1.44 4.75 -6.69
N ALA A 127 -2.12 3.59 -6.75
CA ALA A 127 -3.59 3.55 -6.78
C ALA A 127 -4.18 4.25 -5.54
N SER A 128 -3.65 3.93 -4.36
CA SER A 128 -4.11 4.51 -3.10
C SER A 128 -3.86 6.01 -3.01
N LEU A 129 -2.66 6.47 -3.40
CA LEU A 129 -2.31 7.88 -3.40
C LEU A 129 -3.16 8.68 -4.40
N LEU A 130 -3.43 8.12 -5.58
CA LEU A 130 -4.33 8.74 -6.56
C LEU A 130 -5.76 8.85 -6.02
N MET A 131 -6.25 7.83 -5.31
CA MET A 131 -7.58 7.87 -4.68
C MET A 131 -7.65 8.87 -3.51
N ILE A 132 -6.63 8.92 -2.65
CA ILE A 132 -6.50 9.92 -1.58
C ILE A 132 -6.48 11.32 -2.18
N TYR A 133 -5.67 11.52 -3.22
CA TYR A 133 -5.58 12.78 -3.94
C TYR A 133 -6.92 13.16 -4.56
N ALA A 134 -7.58 12.24 -5.27
CA ALA A 134 -8.88 12.46 -5.91
C ALA A 134 -9.93 12.94 -4.91
N GLY A 135 -10.03 12.30 -3.75
CA GLY A 135 -10.98 12.71 -2.72
C GLY A 135 -10.66 14.08 -2.14
N PHE A 136 -9.39 14.36 -1.84
CA PHE A 136 -8.97 15.68 -1.34
C PHE A 136 -9.23 16.80 -2.35
N ILE A 137 -8.79 16.64 -3.60
CA ILE A 137 -8.90 17.69 -4.61
C ILE A 137 -10.35 17.87 -5.09
N GLY A 138 -11.13 16.79 -5.14
CA GLY A 138 -12.53 16.85 -5.54
C GLY A 138 -13.35 17.68 -4.56
N ASP A 139 -13.11 17.49 -3.26
CA ASP A 139 -13.78 18.24 -2.21
C ASP A 139 -13.31 19.71 -2.14
N PHE A 140 -12.00 19.93 -2.24
CA PHE A 140 -11.43 21.28 -2.31
C PHE A 140 -11.94 22.07 -3.54
N ALA A 141 -12.23 21.38 -4.66
CA ALA A 141 -12.69 22.02 -5.87
C ALA A 141 -14.15 22.48 -5.80
N VAL A 142 -15.03 21.73 -5.15
CA VAL A 142 -16.44 22.14 -4.96
C VAL A 142 -16.60 23.17 -3.83
N THR A 143 -15.61 23.27 -2.94
CA THR A 143 -15.63 24.25 -1.85
C THR A 143 -15.72 25.68 -2.40
N PRO A 144 -16.61 26.54 -1.87
CA PRO A 144 -16.76 27.92 -2.31
C PRO A 144 -15.47 28.74 -2.22
N VAL A 145 -15.32 29.72 -3.12
CA VAL A 145 -14.12 30.57 -3.21
C VAL A 145 -13.92 31.39 -1.94
N GLU A 146 -15.01 31.79 -1.28
CA GLU A 146 -14.99 32.54 -0.01
C GLU A 146 -14.40 31.73 1.14
N LEU A 147 -14.38 30.40 1.00
CA LEU A 147 -13.77 29.46 1.95
C LEU A 147 -12.38 28.97 1.47
N GLY A 148 -11.87 29.51 0.36
CA GLY A 148 -10.56 29.21 -0.19
C GLY A 148 -10.52 28.06 -1.19
N GLY A 149 -11.67 27.54 -1.63
CA GLY A 149 -11.75 26.50 -2.67
C GLY A 149 -11.87 27.06 -4.10
N TYR A 150 -12.16 26.19 -5.07
CA TYR A 150 -12.32 26.60 -6.48
C TYR A 150 -13.74 26.99 -6.90
N GLY A 151 -14.76 26.73 -6.06
CA GLY A 151 -16.15 27.05 -6.35
C GLY A 151 -16.71 26.36 -7.60
N MET A 152 -16.13 25.22 -8.00
CA MET A 152 -16.56 24.48 -9.17
C MET A 152 -17.89 23.76 -8.92
N THR A 153 -18.68 23.60 -9.97
CA THR A 153 -19.86 22.73 -9.89
C THR A 153 -19.44 21.26 -9.83
N ILE A 154 -20.30 20.40 -9.28
CA ILE A 154 -20.05 18.95 -9.21
C ILE A 154 -19.78 18.37 -10.60
N GLU A 155 -20.48 18.86 -11.63
CA GLU A 155 -20.28 18.42 -13.02
C GLU A 155 -18.89 18.80 -13.53
N GLN A 156 -18.43 20.02 -13.26
CA GLN A 156 -17.07 20.46 -13.61
C GLN A 156 -16.01 19.60 -12.91
N VAL A 157 -16.16 19.36 -11.61
CA VAL A 157 -15.23 18.52 -10.83
C VAL A 157 -15.20 17.09 -11.36
N SER A 158 -16.37 16.50 -11.64
CA SER A 158 -16.46 15.16 -12.23
C SER A 158 -15.69 15.09 -13.55
N GLN A 159 -15.97 15.99 -14.50
CA GLN A 159 -15.41 15.91 -15.85
C GLN A 159 -13.94 16.29 -15.91
N GLN A 160 -13.52 17.31 -15.16
CA GLN A 160 -12.20 17.92 -15.30
C GLN A 160 -11.17 17.36 -14.32
N ILE A 161 -11.61 16.80 -13.18
CA ILE A 161 -10.72 16.40 -12.09
C ILE A 161 -10.84 14.91 -11.79
N LEU A 162 -12.04 14.39 -11.53
CA LEU A 162 -12.21 13.02 -11.05
C LEU A 162 -12.19 11.97 -12.17
N ASN A 163 -12.92 12.17 -13.27
CA ASN A 163 -12.98 11.22 -14.39
C ASN A 163 -11.58 10.93 -14.99
N PRO A 164 -10.68 11.92 -15.16
CA PRO A 164 -9.32 11.66 -15.62
C PRO A 164 -8.49 10.73 -14.71
N LEU A 165 -8.83 10.63 -13.42
CA LEU A 165 -8.13 9.78 -12.45
C LEU A 165 -8.61 8.33 -12.44
N VAL A 166 -9.82 8.05 -12.97
CA VAL A 166 -10.41 6.71 -12.97
C VAL A 166 -9.53 5.71 -13.71
N VAL A 167 -9.08 6.03 -14.93
CA VAL A 167 -8.25 5.11 -15.73
C VAL A 167 -6.87 4.88 -15.10
N PRO A 168 -6.13 5.90 -14.64
CA PRO A 168 -4.90 5.71 -13.87
C PRO A 168 -5.06 4.84 -12.63
N VAL A 169 -6.12 5.05 -11.82
CA VAL A 169 -6.39 4.23 -10.64
C VAL A 169 -6.62 2.78 -11.04
N ALA A 170 -7.49 2.54 -12.03
CA ALA A 170 -7.77 1.19 -12.52
C ALA A 170 -6.51 0.49 -13.05
N ALA A 171 -5.68 1.20 -13.81
CA ALA A 171 -4.41 0.67 -14.32
C ALA A 171 -3.47 0.26 -13.18
N MET A 172 -3.32 1.10 -12.15
CA MET A 172 -2.45 0.79 -11.01
C MET A 172 -2.99 -0.36 -10.16
N LEU A 173 -4.31 -0.50 -10.02
CA LEU A 173 -4.93 -1.68 -9.40
C LEU A 173 -4.62 -2.96 -10.18
N LEU A 174 -4.67 -2.92 -11.52
CA LEU A 174 -4.29 -4.07 -12.36
C LEU A 174 -2.80 -4.41 -12.22
N VAL A 175 -1.94 -3.41 -12.08
CA VAL A 175 -0.52 -3.61 -11.77
C VAL A 175 -0.36 -4.30 -10.40
N THR A 176 -1.12 -3.90 -9.39
CA THR A 176 -1.15 -4.58 -8.08
C THR A 176 -1.53 -6.05 -8.22
N VAL A 177 -2.60 -6.33 -8.96
CA VAL A 177 -3.10 -7.69 -9.20
C VAL A 177 -2.04 -8.53 -9.91
N ALA A 178 -1.38 -8.00 -10.95
CA ALA A 178 -0.30 -8.69 -11.63
C ALA A 178 0.85 -9.06 -10.69
N GLY A 179 1.23 -8.15 -9.78
CA GLY A 179 2.21 -8.41 -8.73
C GLY A 179 1.78 -9.51 -7.76
N ALA A 180 0.54 -9.46 -7.27
CA ALA A 180 0.00 -10.47 -6.37
C ALA A 180 -0.04 -11.87 -7.03
N ILE A 181 -0.45 -11.95 -8.31
CA ILE A 181 -0.45 -13.20 -9.08
C ILE A 181 0.97 -13.74 -9.25
N ALA A 182 1.95 -12.87 -9.54
CA ALA A 182 3.35 -13.28 -9.63
C ALA A 182 3.85 -13.85 -8.29
N GLY A 183 3.46 -13.23 -7.17
CA GLY A 183 3.76 -13.70 -5.81
C GLY A 183 3.18 -15.08 -5.52
N GLY A 184 1.87 -15.22 -5.72
CA GLY A 184 1.15 -16.49 -5.55
C GLY A 184 1.75 -17.62 -6.39
N THR A 185 2.03 -17.33 -7.66
CA THR A 185 2.70 -18.27 -8.57
C THR A 185 4.08 -18.65 -8.06
N GLY A 186 4.85 -17.67 -7.57
CA GLY A 186 6.16 -17.89 -6.95
C GLY A 186 6.08 -18.84 -5.75
N PHE A 187 5.10 -18.65 -4.87
CA PHE A 187 4.87 -19.55 -3.72
C PHE A 187 4.53 -20.97 -4.16
N VAL A 188 3.64 -21.14 -5.14
CA VAL A 188 3.26 -22.45 -5.69
C VAL A 188 4.46 -23.16 -6.32
N VAL A 189 5.20 -22.48 -7.20
CA VAL A 189 6.38 -23.05 -7.86
C VAL A 189 7.42 -23.49 -6.84
N ASN A 190 7.68 -22.66 -5.83
CA ASN A 190 8.66 -22.97 -4.80
C ASN A 190 8.19 -24.08 -3.85
N TYR A 191 6.88 -24.26 -3.68
CA TYR A 191 6.31 -25.37 -2.92
C TYR A 191 6.47 -26.73 -3.62
N PHE A 192 6.40 -26.78 -4.95
CA PHE A 192 6.55 -28.03 -5.70
C PHE A 192 7.98 -28.36 -6.13
N LYS A 193 8.91 -27.41 -5.97
CA LYS A 193 10.33 -27.64 -6.22
C LYS A 193 10.88 -28.64 -5.19
N ARG A 194 11.33 -29.80 -5.67
CA ARG A 194 12.02 -30.81 -4.87
C ARG A 194 13.41 -30.35 -4.47
#